data_AF-A0AAW2RA05-F1
#
_entry.id   AF-A0AAW2RA05-F1
#
_cell.length_a   1.000
_cell.length_b   1.000
_cell.length_c   1.000
_cell.angle_alpha   90.00
_cell.angle_beta   90.00
_cell.angle_gamma   90.00
#
_symmetry.space_group_name_H-M   'P 1'
#
loop_
_entity.id
_entity.type
_entity.pdbx_description
1 polymer ?
#
loop_
_entity_poly.entity_id
_entity_poly.type
_entity_poly.pdbx_seq_one_letter_code
_entity_poly.pdbx_strand_id
1 'polypeptide(L)'
;MIVGNLQSFSETHTLFFRLWTFQPVVDAFDPRLLVAPAISHVIDFTSAKEEELYEIDIPLRFISSVGTRIHGLACWFDVLFNGSTVQRWLTTAPGAPTTHWYQLRCVLSQPIYVMPGQEITGRLHMVAHKAQSYTLYLTLSAKMWGPGAEQGGILQSSSGKLDLKEPYYRMSQPQAYPMSQEQQPSQQLLQTQDLQIQSQDEEGSDLLQQTV
;
A
#
# COMPACT_ATOMS: atom_id res chain seq x y z
N MET A 1 4.25 -6.54 -0.84
CA MET A 1 4.53 -7.03 0.53
C MET A 1 3.42 -7.93 1.01
N ILE A 2 3.62 -8.71 2.07
CA ILE A 2 2.68 -9.75 2.49
C ILE A 2 1.90 -9.30 3.75
N VAL A 3 0.57 -9.50 3.75
CA VAL A 3 -0.32 -9.09 4.85
C VAL A 3 -0.61 -10.27 5.77
N GLY A 4 -0.25 -10.10 7.04
CA GLY A 4 -0.63 -10.96 8.15
C GLY A 4 -1.84 -10.36 8.87
N ASN A 5 -2.89 -11.16 9.07
CA ASN A 5 -4.17 -10.82 9.70
C ASN A 5 -5.11 -9.88 8.92
N LEU A 6 -6.05 -10.50 8.20
CA LEU A 6 -7.43 -10.00 8.18
C LEU A 6 -8.08 -10.49 9.48
N GLN A 7 -8.41 -9.58 10.41
CA GLN A 7 -9.19 -9.95 11.59
C GLN A 7 -10.51 -10.60 11.17
N SER A 8 -10.71 -11.84 11.63
CA SER A 8 -11.97 -12.58 11.80
C SER A 8 -13.06 -12.33 10.76
N PHE A 9 -13.10 -13.18 9.74
CA PHE A 9 -14.34 -13.43 9.00
C PHE A 9 -14.89 -14.78 9.48
N SER A 10 -16.11 -14.76 10.06
CA SER A 10 -16.77 -15.93 10.64
C SER A 10 -17.09 -16.99 9.56
N GLU A 11 -16.95 -18.26 9.92
CA GLU A 11 -16.98 -19.46 9.06
C GLU A 11 -18.32 -19.81 8.40
N THR A 12 -19.20 -18.85 8.11
CA THR A 12 -20.48 -19.15 7.45
C THR A 12 -20.50 -18.58 6.03
N HIS A 13 -20.66 -19.49 5.05
CA HIS A 13 -20.88 -19.32 3.59
C HIS A 13 -19.67 -19.54 2.67
N THR A 14 -19.21 -20.79 2.57
CA THR A 14 -18.11 -21.27 1.70
C THR A 14 -18.25 -20.90 0.21
N LEU A 15 -19.47 -20.73 -0.32
CA LEU A 15 -19.70 -20.34 -1.72
C LEU A 15 -19.63 -18.82 -1.94
N PHE A 16 -20.09 -18.03 -0.96
CA PHE A 16 -20.05 -16.57 -1.00
C PHE A 16 -18.62 -16.05 -0.74
N PHE A 17 -17.88 -16.71 0.15
CA PHE A 17 -16.44 -16.48 0.35
C PHE A 17 -15.64 -16.70 -0.92
N ARG A 18 -15.95 -17.76 -1.69
CA ARG A 18 -15.27 -18.02 -2.96
C ARG A 18 -15.46 -16.87 -3.96
N LEU A 19 -16.68 -16.35 -4.12
CA LEU A 19 -16.94 -15.22 -5.03
C LEU A 19 -16.24 -13.93 -4.57
N TRP A 20 -16.18 -13.68 -3.26
CA TRP A 20 -15.48 -12.53 -2.68
C TRP A 20 -13.96 -12.59 -2.81
N THR A 21 -13.35 -13.79 -2.71
CA THR A 21 -11.88 -13.97 -2.80
C THR A 21 -11.29 -13.61 -4.17
N PHE A 22 -12.12 -13.33 -5.16
CA PHE A 22 -11.70 -12.90 -6.50
C PHE A 22 -11.59 -11.38 -6.66
N GLN A 23 -12.01 -10.59 -5.67
CA GLN A 23 -11.89 -9.13 -5.72
C GLN A 23 -10.67 -8.69 -4.90
N PRO A 24 -9.77 -7.88 -5.47
CA PRO A 24 -8.74 -7.26 -4.67
C PRO A 24 -9.39 -6.20 -3.77
N VAL A 25 -8.87 -6.05 -2.55
CA VAL A 25 -9.38 -5.08 -1.59
C VAL A 25 -8.60 -3.78 -1.73
N VAL A 26 -9.29 -2.65 -1.75
CA VAL A 26 -8.68 -1.31 -1.71
C VAL A 26 -9.01 -0.65 -0.38
N ASP A 27 -8.00 -0.46 0.46
CA ASP A 27 -8.11 0.25 1.75
C ASP A 27 -6.77 0.79 2.26
N ALA A 28 -6.86 1.67 3.26
CA ALA A 28 -5.72 2.01 4.10
C ALA A 28 -5.57 0.95 5.20
N PHE A 29 -4.34 0.56 5.51
CA PHE A 29 -4.09 -0.38 6.60
C PHE A 29 -2.83 -0.03 7.39
N ASP A 30 -2.76 -0.53 8.62
CA ASP A 30 -1.63 -0.33 9.51
C ASP A 30 -0.38 -1.06 9.00
N PRO A 31 0.78 -0.39 8.78
CA PRO A 31 2.01 -1.03 8.33
C PRO A 31 2.47 -2.21 9.18
N ARG A 32 2.07 -2.28 10.45
CA ARG A 32 2.39 -3.40 11.36
C ARG A 32 1.76 -4.73 10.95
N LEU A 33 0.81 -4.72 10.02
CA LEU A 33 0.25 -5.94 9.43
C LEU A 33 1.20 -6.59 8.39
N LEU A 34 2.26 -5.89 7.99
CA LEU A 34 3.25 -6.40 7.04
C LEU A 34 4.18 -7.40 7.72
N VAL A 35 4.33 -8.58 7.14
CA VAL A 35 5.09 -9.69 7.75
C VAL A 35 6.54 -9.79 7.27
N ALA A 36 6.89 -9.05 6.22
CA ALA A 36 8.20 -9.06 5.57
C ALA A 36 8.48 -7.68 4.94
N PRO A 37 9.76 -7.31 4.75
CA PRO A 37 10.13 -6.07 4.05
C PRO A 37 9.58 -5.98 2.61
N ALA A 38 9.55 -4.74 2.09
CA ALA A 38 9.17 -4.47 0.71
C ALA A 38 10.12 -5.11 -0.31
N ILE A 39 9.55 -5.50 -1.44
CA ILE A 39 10.30 -5.63 -2.69
C ILE A 39 9.68 -4.68 -3.71
N SER A 40 10.48 -4.21 -4.66
CA SER A 40 10.05 -3.27 -5.68
C SER A 40 10.23 -3.87 -7.07
N HIS A 41 9.23 -3.67 -7.92
CA HIS A 41 9.34 -3.86 -9.36
C HIS A 41 9.33 -2.47 -9.99
N VAL A 42 10.33 -2.15 -10.80
CA VAL A 42 10.54 -0.79 -11.33
C VAL A 42 10.20 -0.78 -12.80
N ILE A 43 9.31 0.15 -13.18
CA ILE A 43 9.01 0.48 -14.56
C ILE A 43 9.61 1.85 -14.84
N ASP A 44 10.61 1.91 -15.71
CA ASP A 44 11.20 3.16 -16.17
C ASP A 44 10.45 3.64 -17.41
N PHE A 45 9.54 4.60 -17.23
CA PHE A 45 8.74 5.15 -18.32
C PHE A 45 9.55 5.91 -19.39
N THR A 46 10.85 6.12 -19.21
CA THR A 46 11.72 6.71 -20.25
C THR A 46 12.21 5.69 -21.28
N SER A 47 12.21 4.40 -20.91
CA SER A 47 12.73 3.31 -21.73
C SER A 47 11.71 2.20 -21.99
N ALA A 48 10.68 2.08 -21.13
CA ALA A 48 9.63 1.08 -21.26
C ALA A 48 8.81 1.27 -22.53
N LYS A 49 8.45 0.14 -23.15
CA LYS A 49 7.56 0.13 -24.33
C LYS A 49 6.12 -0.13 -23.91
N GLU A 50 5.16 0.30 -24.73
CA GLU A 50 3.73 0.08 -24.45
C GLU A 50 3.42 -1.41 -24.31
N GLU A 51 4.01 -2.26 -25.16
CA GLU A 51 3.73 -3.69 -25.17
C GLU A 51 4.19 -4.39 -23.89
N GLU A 52 5.19 -3.85 -23.21
CA GLU A 52 5.69 -4.35 -21.92
C GLU A 52 4.68 -4.11 -20.79
N LEU A 53 3.73 -3.20 -20.98
CA LEU A 53 2.65 -2.96 -20.03
C LEU A 53 1.48 -3.93 -20.25
N TYR A 54 1.39 -4.64 -21.38
CA TYR A 54 0.29 -5.61 -21.59
C TYR A 54 0.41 -6.83 -20.67
N GLU A 55 1.63 -7.26 -20.35
CA GLU A 55 1.91 -8.34 -19.41
C GLU A 55 3.07 -7.96 -18.49
N ILE A 56 2.77 -7.70 -17.21
CA ILE A 56 3.76 -7.34 -16.20
C ILE A 56 4.00 -8.57 -15.32
N ASP A 57 5.24 -9.05 -15.29
CA ASP A 57 5.63 -10.21 -14.52
C ASP A 57 6.57 -9.86 -13.35
N ILE A 58 6.11 -10.11 -12.13
CA ILE A 58 6.81 -9.73 -10.91
C ILE A 58 7.16 -11.00 -10.12
N PRO A 59 8.42 -11.48 -10.16
CA PRO A 59 8.87 -12.55 -9.29
C PRO A 59 8.90 -12.06 -7.84
N LEU A 60 8.36 -12.88 -6.94
CA LEU A 60 8.22 -12.54 -5.53
C LEU A 60 9.21 -13.36 -4.70
N ARG A 61 9.98 -12.68 -3.85
CA ARG A 61 10.85 -13.31 -2.85
C ARG A 61 10.89 -12.45 -1.59
N PHE A 62 10.45 -13.01 -0.47
CA PHE A 62 10.41 -12.35 0.82
C PHE A 62 11.03 -13.23 1.89
N ILE A 63 11.53 -12.61 2.96
CA ILE A 63 11.91 -13.30 4.20
C ILE A 63 10.94 -12.85 5.28
N SER A 64 10.21 -13.79 5.89
CA SER A 64 9.27 -13.47 6.96
C SER A 64 10.02 -12.99 8.20
N SER A 65 9.65 -11.83 8.72
CA SER A 65 10.18 -11.29 9.98
C SER A 65 9.51 -11.93 11.20
N VAL A 66 8.33 -12.50 11.02
CA VAL A 66 7.48 -13.03 12.11
C VAL A 66 6.88 -14.39 11.77
N GLY A 67 6.48 -15.14 12.80
CA GLY A 67 5.74 -16.38 12.63
C GLY A 67 4.25 -16.10 12.60
N THR A 68 3.57 -16.36 11.47
CA THR A 68 2.14 -16.02 11.32
C THR A 68 1.50 -16.70 10.10
N ARG A 69 0.21 -16.44 9.91
CA ARG A 69 -0.55 -16.77 8.70
C ARG A 69 -0.56 -15.60 7.73
N ILE A 70 -0.07 -15.86 6.53
CA ILE A 70 -0.07 -14.95 5.41
C ILE A 70 -1.39 -15.10 4.67
N HIS A 71 -2.15 -14.01 4.55
CA HIS A 71 -3.46 -14.04 3.89
C HIS A 71 -3.40 -13.51 2.45
N GLY A 72 -2.34 -12.82 2.07
CA GLY A 72 -2.32 -12.10 0.80
C GLY A 72 -1.08 -11.25 0.58
N LEU A 73 -1.07 -10.56 -0.55
CA LEU A 73 -0.07 -9.58 -0.97
C LEU A 73 -0.68 -8.17 -0.96
N ALA A 74 -0.14 -7.26 -0.17
CA ALA A 74 -0.34 -5.81 -0.30
C ALA A 74 0.58 -5.21 -1.38
N CYS A 75 0.03 -4.32 -2.17
CA CYS A 75 0.68 -3.55 -3.22
C CYS A 75 0.35 -2.06 -3.04
N TRP A 76 1.32 -1.23 -3.37
CA TRP A 76 1.21 0.21 -3.54
C TRP A 76 2.26 0.60 -4.58
N PHE A 77 2.31 1.88 -4.91
CA PHE A 77 3.29 2.39 -5.86
C PHE A 77 3.90 3.69 -5.36
N ASP A 78 5.12 3.92 -5.84
CA ASP A 78 5.83 5.18 -5.70
C ASP A 78 6.17 5.67 -7.10
N VAL A 79 6.07 6.99 -7.32
CA VAL A 79 6.45 7.64 -8.57
C VAL A 79 7.54 8.64 -8.29
N LEU A 80 8.67 8.50 -9.00
CA LEU A 80 9.73 9.48 -9.04
C LEU A 80 9.51 10.43 -10.21
N PHE A 81 9.26 11.70 -9.90
CA PHE A 81 9.36 12.79 -10.86
C PHE A 81 10.82 13.24 -10.94
N ASN A 82 11.55 12.70 -11.90
CA ASN A 82 12.98 12.94 -12.07
C ASN A 82 13.27 14.27 -12.80
N GLY A 83 12.91 15.39 -12.16
CA GLY A 83 13.14 16.73 -12.70
C GLY A 83 14.63 17.13 -12.66
N SER A 84 15.06 17.95 -13.62
CA SER A 84 16.46 18.40 -13.75
C SER A 84 16.95 19.29 -12.61
N THR A 85 16.05 19.99 -11.93
CA THR A 85 16.39 20.90 -10.81
C THR A 85 16.14 20.24 -9.45
N VAL A 86 15.01 19.56 -9.30
CA VAL A 86 14.62 18.89 -8.05
C VAL A 86 13.85 17.62 -8.38
N GLN A 87 14.23 16.53 -7.72
CA GLN A 87 13.50 15.28 -7.73
C GLN A 87 12.36 15.30 -6.70
N ARG A 88 11.21 14.74 -7.06
CA ARG A 88 10.07 14.61 -6.15
C ARG A 88 9.52 13.20 -6.17
N TRP A 89 9.14 12.70 -4.99
CA TRP A 89 8.50 11.41 -4.83
C TRP A 89 7.02 11.61 -4.48
N LEU A 90 6.18 10.85 -5.15
CA LEU A 90 4.83 10.54 -4.67
C LEU A 90 4.86 9.10 -4.16
N THR A 91 4.46 8.89 -2.92
CA THR A 91 4.34 7.54 -2.35
C THR A 91 2.91 7.28 -1.90
N THR A 92 2.45 6.06 -2.14
CA THR A 92 1.18 5.53 -1.62
C THR A 92 1.40 4.43 -0.57
N ALA A 93 2.63 4.31 -0.07
CA ALA A 93 3.00 3.29 0.90
C ALA A 93 2.15 3.38 2.19
N PRO A 94 1.82 2.23 2.80
CA PRO A 94 1.18 2.24 4.11
C PRO A 94 2.10 2.94 5.12
N GLY A 95 1.54 3.81 5.96
CA GLY A 95 2.28 4.62 6.92
C GLY A 95 2.65 6.02 6.42
N ALA A 96 2.58 6.26 5.11
CA ALA A 96 2.59 7.62 4.56
C ALA A 96 1.20 8.28 4.70
N PRO A 97 1.09 9.62 4.55
CA PRO A 97 -0.21 10.29 4.48
C PRO A 97 -1.12 9.62 3.45
N THR A 98 -2.34 9.28 3.88
CA THR A 98 -3.28 8.53 3.03
C THR A 98 -3.67 9.34 1.80
N THR A 99 -3.63 8.68 0.64
CA THR A 99 -4.06 9.25 -0.64
C THR A 99 -5.36 8.59 -1.10
N HIS A 100 -6.02 9.14 -2.13
CA HIS A 100 -7.23 8.55 -2.70
C HIS A 100 -6.99 7.19 -3.40
N TRP A 101 -5.74 6.84 -3.69
CA TRP A 101 -5.39 5.52 -4.24
C TRP A 101 -5.43 4.41 -3.19
N TYR A 102 -5.28 4.76 -1.90
CA TYR A 102 -5.13 3.79 -0.82
C TYR A 102 -4.02 2.75 -1.15
N GLN A 103 -4.15 1.53 -0.62
CA GLN A 103 -3.32 0.39 -1.01
C GLN A 103 -4.21 -0.73 -1.56
N LEU A 104 -3.63 -1.60 -2.38
CA LEU A 104 -4.29 -2.79 -2.94
C LEU A 104 -3.88 -4.01 -2.12
N ARG A 105 -4.83 -4.87 -1.72
CA ARG A 105 -4.57 -6.16 -1.08
C ARG A 105 -5.16 -7.30 -1.89
N CYS A 106 -4.29 -8.13 -2.44
CA CYS A 106 -4.62 -9.35 -3.17
C CYS A 106 -4.70 -10.51 -2.17
N VAL A 107 -5.90 -11.06 -1.96
CA VAL A 107 -6.12 -12.13 -0.98
C VAL A 107 -5.88 -13.50 -1.62
N LEU A 108 -5.23 -14.41 -0.89
CA LEU A 108 -5.02 -15.80 -1.29
C LEU A 108 -6.30 -16.62 -1.04
N SER A 109 -6.53 -17.66 -1.85
CA SER A 109 -7.63 -18.60 -1.59
C SER A 109 -7.48 -19.33 -0.25
N GLN A 110 -6.24 -19.61 0.16
CA GLN A 110 -5.91 -20.24 1.43
C GLN A 110 -4.68 -19.53 2.04
N PRO A 111 -4.73 -19.16 3.34
CA PRO A 111 -3.57 -18.60 4.01
C PRO A 111 -2.41 -19.60 4.06
N ILE A 112 -1.17 -19.12 3.91
CA ILE A 112 0.05 -19.94 4.09
C ILE A 112 0.68 -19.64 5.46
N TYR A 113 1.27 -20.65 6.09
CA TYR A 113 1.90 -20.52 7.40
C TYR A 113 3.40 -20.32 7.24
N VAL A 114 3.96 -19.39 8.00
CA VAL A 114 5.40 -19.13 7.98
C VAL A 114 5.95 -18.94 9.39
N MET A 115 7.23 -19.24 9.53
CA MET A 115 8.03 -18.97 10.71
C MET A 115 8.94 -17.75 10.49
N PRO A 116 9.45 -17.10 11.56
CA PRO A 116 10.47 -16.07 11.43
C PRO A 116 11.72 -16.62 10.69
N GLY A 117 12.28 -15.81 9.80
CA GLY A 117 13.44 -16.16 8.96
C GLY A 117 13.10 -17.03 7.75
N GLN A 118 11.84 -17.42 7.57
CA GLN A 118 11.45 -18.31 6.49
C GLN A 118 11.32 -17.57 5.15
N GLU A 119 11.80 -18.20 4.08
CA GLU A 119 11.64 -17.72 2.72
C GLU A 119 10.23 -17.99 2.18
N ILE A 120 9.65 -16.95 1.57
CA ILE A 120 8.41 -17.00 0.81
C ILE A 120 8.74 -16.64 -0.63
N THR A 121 8.36 -17.50 -1.56
CA THR A 121 8.57 -17.29 -3.01
C THR A 121 7.24 -17.22 -3.73
N GLY A 122 7.22 -16.68 -4.93
CA GLY A 122 5.98 -16.57 -5.68
C GLY A 122 6.10 -15.75 -6.95
N ARG A 123 4.94 -15.38 -7.48
CA ARG A 123 4.81 -14.58 -8.70
C ARG A 123 3.51 -13.78 -8.64
N LEU A 124 3.60 -12.50 -8.96
CA LEU A 124 2.44 -11.68 -9.32
C LEU A 124 2.53 -11.40 -10.81
N HIS A 125 1.63 -12.00 -11.58
CA HIS A 125 1.55 -11.83 -13.02
C HIS A 125 0.29 -11.05 -13.37
N MET A 126 0.45 -9.92 -14.05
CA MET A 126 -0.64 -9.00 -14.37
C MET A 126 -0.85 -8.98 -15.88
N VAL A 127 -2.05 -9.31 -16.35
CA VAL A 127 -2.38 -9.36 -17.78
C VAL A 127 -3.46 -8.34 -18.10
N ALA A 128 -3.14 -7.38 -18.97
CA ALA A 128 -4.06 -6.36 -19.41
C ALA A 128 -5.22 -6.98 -20.21
N HIS A 129 -6.42 -6.42 -20.08
CA HIS A 129 -7.58 -6.83 -20.85
C HIS A 129 -8.40 -5.64 -21.36
N LYS A 130 -9.34 -5.94 -22.27
CA LYS A 130 -10.12 -4.96 -23.05
C LYS A 130 -10.93 -3.97 -22.21
N ALA A 131 -11.14 -4.24 -20.92
CA ALA A 131 -11.86 -3.36 -20.00
C ALA A 131 -10.95 -2.29 -19.36
N GLN A 132 -9.78 -2.01 -19.96
CA GLN A 132 -8.79 -1.03 -19.50
C GLN A 132 -8.32 -1.30 -18.06
N SER A 133 -8.08 -2.57 -17.75
CA SER A 133 -7.60 -3.03 -16.44
C SER A 133 -6.77 -4.31 -16.59
N TYR A 134 -6.39 -4.91 -15.46
CA TYR A 134 -5.58 -6.12 -15.38
C TYR A 134 -6.29 -7.26 -14.65
N THR A 135 -6.09 -8.47 -15.15
CA THR A 135 -6.28 -9.69 -14.37
C THR A 135 -4.98 -10.00 -13.63
N LEU A 136 -5.04 -10.14 -12.32
CA LEU A 136 -3.92 -10.46 -11.44
C LEU A 136 -3.90 -11.96 -11.16
N TYR A 137 -2.77 -12.60 -11.41
CA TYR A 137 -2.49 -13.99 -11.06
C TYR A 137 -1.40 -13.99 -9.98
N LEU A 138 -1.82 -14.22 -8.74
CA LEU A 138 -0.92 -14.30 -7.60
C LEU A 138 -0.64 -15.76 -7.27
N THR A 139 0.61 -16.10 -7.01
CA THR A 139 1.00 -17.35 -6.35
C THR A 139 2.02 -17.03 -5.27
N LEU A 140 1.84 -17.59 -4.08
CA LEU A 140 2.80 -17.53 -2.97
C LEU A 140 3.04 -18.94 -2.44
N SER A 141 4.30 -19.25 -2.13
CA SER A 141 4.73 -20.54 -1.63
C SER A 141 5.78 -20.41 -0.53
N ALA A 142 5.70 -21.28 0.47
CA ALA A 142 6.69 -21.40 1.55
C ALA A 142 6.82 -22.87 1.96
N LYS A 143 7.98 -23.27 2.49
CA LYS A 143 8.18 -24.64 3.01
C LYS A 143 7.24 -24.94 4.20
N MET A 144 6.73 -26.15 4.33
CA MET A 144 6.00 -26.54 5.54
C MET A 144 6.93 -26.54 6.76
N TRP A 145 6.38 -26.18 7.92
CA TRP A 145 7.04 -26.27 9.22
C TRP A 145 6.11 -26.93 10.25
N GLY A 146 6.64 -27.79 11.12
CA GLY A 146 5.91 -28.45 12.21
C GLY A 146 5.97 -29.99 12.20
N PRO A 147 5.28 -30.68 13.14
CA PRO A 147 5.25 -32.14 13.19
C PRO A 147 4.65 -32.72 11.91
N GLY A 148 5.41 -33.57 11.21
CA GLY A 148 5.04 -34.10 9.88
C GLY A 148 5.66 -33.34 8.69
N ALA A 149 6.40 -32.26 8.93
CA ALA A 149 7.28 -31.68 7.93
C ALA A 149 8.53 -32.56 7.81
N GLU A 150 8.61 -33.36 6.74
CA GLU A 150 9.85 -34.03 6.39
C GLU A 150 10.94 -32.96 6.16
N GLN A 151 12.18 -33.20 6.59
CA GLN A 151 13.35 -32.30 6.44
C GLN A 151 13.71 -31.99 4.96
N GLY A 152 12.82 -32.30 4.01
CA GLY A 152 12.92 -32.11 2.57
C GLY A 152 11.81 -31.27 1.90
N GLY A 153 10.88 -30.66 2.65
CA GLY A 153 10.12 -29.52 2.11
C GLY A 153 8.91 -29.84 1.23
N ILE A 154 7.79 -30.17 1.88
CA ILE A 154 6.48 -29.98 1.25
C ILE A 154 6.25 -28.47 1.14
N LEU A 155 6.04 -27.95 -0.07
CA LEU A 155 5.70 -26.54 -0.28
C LEU A 155 4.22 -26.33 0.01
N GLN A 156 3.92 -25.45 0.97
CA GLN A 156 2.62 -24.82 1.04
C GLN A 156 2.56 -23.84 -0.13
N SER A 157 1.57 -23.97 -1.00
CA SER A 157 1.36 -23.06 -2.11
C SER A 157 -0.09 -22.65 -2.15
N SER A 158 -0.34 -21.36 -2.33
CA SER A 158 -1.68 -20.83 -2.60
C SER A 158 -1.61 -19.84 -3.74
N SER A 159 -2.65 -19.85 -4.55
CA SER A 159 -2.80 -18.94 -5.67
C SER A 159 -4.12 -18.17 -5.58
N GLY A 160 -4.22 -17.09 -6.35
CA GLY A 160 -5.44 -16.30 -6.50
C GLY A 160 -5.48 -15.70 -7.91
N LYS A 161 -6.69 -15.66 -8.49
CA LYS A 161 -6.97 -14.92 -9.72
C LYS A 161 -7.90 -13.78 -9.36
N LEU A 162 -7.47 -12.54 -9.54
CA LEU A 162 -8.26 -11.37 -9.16
C LEU A 162 -8.46 -10.45 -10.35
N ASP A 163 -9.62 -9.81 -10.46
CA ASP A 163 -9.88 -8.80 -11.47
C ASP A 163 -9.74 -7.41 -10.86
N LEU A 164 -8.77 -6.62 -11.35
CA LEU A 164 -8.52 -5.27 -10.85
C LEU A 164 -9.61 -4.28 -11.31
N LYS A 165 -10.46 -4.64 -12.28
CA LYS A 165 -11.55 -3.78 -12.75
C LYS A 165 -12.64 -3.57 -11.70
N GLU A 166 -12.90 -4.60 -10.89
CA GLU A 166 -13.98 -4.61 -9.89
C GLU A 166 -13.41 -4.81 -8.47
N PRO A 167 -12.60 -3.86 -7.95
CA PRO A 167 -12.05 -3.96 -6.61
C PRO A 167 -13.13 -3.72 -5.55
N TYR A 168 -12.97 -4.36 -4.40
CA TYR A 168 -13.78 -4.08 -3.23
C TYR A 168 -13.16 -2.93 -2.42
N TYR A 169 -13.79 -1.76 -2.45
CA TYR A 169 -13.39 -0.61 -1.62
C TYR A 169 -13.86 -0.81 -0.19
N ARG A 170 -12.92 -1.04 0.73
CA ARG A 170 -13.22 -1.20 2.15
C ARG A 170 -12.98 0.13 2.87
N MET A 171 -14.04 0.92 3.00
CA MET A 171 -13.98 2.13 3.83
C MET A 171 -13.96 1.76 5.32
N SER A 172 -12.77 1.54 5.89
CA SER A 172 -12.59 1.73 7.33
C SER A 172 -12.66 3.22 7.62
N GLN A 173 -13.46 3.63 8.62
CA GLN A 173 -13.40 5.01 9.14
C GLN A 173 -11.93 5.42 9.34
N PRO A 174 -11.51 6.62 8.93
CA PRO A 174 -10.12 7.03 9.05
C PRO A 174 -9.70 6.99 10.51
N GLN A 175 -8.89 6.00 10.88
CA GLN A 175 -8.14 6.02 12.12
C GLN A 175 -6.97 6.98 11.87
N ALA A 176 -6.97 8.11 12.57
CA ALA A 176 -5.83 9.01 12.56
C ALA A 176 -4.63 8.29 13.18
N TYR A 177 -3.67 7.88 12.35
CA TYR A 177 -2.40 7.36 12.86
C TYR A 177 -1.58 8.54 13.36
N PRO A 178 -1.23 8.61 14.66
CA PRO A 178 -0.36 9.67 15.14
C PRO A 178 1.02 9.49 14.53
N MET A 179 1.44 10.48 13.74
CA MET A 179 2.76 10.57 13.15
C MET A 179 3.76 10.84 14.28
N SER A 180 4.73 9.94 14.49
CA SER A 180 5.89 10.20 15.34
C SER A 180 6.69 11.33 14.70
N GLN A 181 6.53 12.56 15.16
CA GLN A 181 7.31 13.71 14.68
C GLN A 181 8.77 13.54 15.08
N GLU A 182 9.61 13.08 14.15
CA GLU A 182 11.03 13.42 14.17
C GLU A 182 11.14 14.85 13.60
N GLN A 183 11.41 15.81 14.48
CA GLN A 183 11.41 17.24 14.18
C GLN A 183 12.54 17.60 13.19
N GLN A 184 12.19 18.02 11.97
CA GLN A 184 13.07 18.82 11.11
C GLN A 184 12.76 20.32 11.31
N PRO A 185 13.71 21.15 11.78
CA PRO A 185 13.45 22.54 12.17
C PRO A 185 13.66 23.53 11.00
N SER A 186 12.87 23.44 9.92
CA SER A 186 13.01 24.40 8.81
C SER A 186 11.73 24.93 8.19
N GLN A 187 10.53 24.49 8.61
CA GLN A 187 9.27 24.98 8.02
C GLN A 187 8.51 26.02 8.85
N GLN A 188 8.90 26.29 10.11
CA GLN A 188 8.19 27.27 10.94
C GLN A 188 8.58 28.74 10.67
N LEU A 189 9.64 29.02 9.90
CA LEU A 189 10.10 30.40 9.71
C LEU A 189 9.39 31.16 8.58
N LEU A 190 8.76 30.48 7.61
CA LEU A 190 8.12 31.16 6.48
C LEU A 190 6.69 31.64 6.77
N GLN A 191 5.95 31.01 7.70
CA GLN A 191 4.56 31.41 7.98
C GLN A 191 4.43 32.71 8.79
N THR A 192 5.47 33.12 9.52
CA THR A 192 5.39 34.31 10.38
C THR A 192 5.61 35.62 9.63
N GLN A 193 6.21 35.60 8.43
CA GLN A 193 6.50 36.82 7.67
C GLN A 193 5.30 37.33 6.85
N ASP A 194 4.39 36.45 6.41
CA ASP A 194 3.23 36.88 5.61
C ASP A 194 2.11 37.53 6.44
N LEU A 195 2.04 37.24 7.75
CA LEU A 195 1.01 37.79 8.65
C LEU A 195 1.31 39.22 9.16
N GLN A 196 2.54 39.73 8.97
CA GLN A 196 2.92 41.07 9.47
C GLN A 196 2.84 42.18 8.41
N ILE A 197 2.58 41.87 7.13
CA ILE A 197 2.59 42.88 6.05
C ILE A 197 1.19 43.46 5.76
N GLN A 198 0.11 42.86 6.27
CA GLN A 198 -1.27 43.25 5.89
C GLN A 198 -1.99 44.23 6.83
N SER A 199 -1.35 44.76 7.87
CA SER A 199 -2.05 45.56 8.92
C SER A 199 -1.65 47.04 8.98
N GLN A 200 -1.24 47.67 7.88
CA GLN A 200 -0.72 49.05 7.93
C GLN A 200 -1.19 50.04 6.86
N ASP A 201 -2.33 49.81 6.21
CA ASP A 201 -2.94 50.81 5.34
C ASP A 201 -4.44 50.91 5.63
N GLU A 202 -4.85 51.76 6.59
CA GLU A 202 -6.10 52.56 6.58
C GLU A 202 -6.04 53.59 7.72
N GLU A 203 -5.42 54.76 7.48
CA GLU A 203 -5.60 55.98 8.27
C GLU A 203 -6.45 56.98 7.46
N GLY A 204 -7.46 57.61 8.10
CA GLY A 204 -7.72 59.03 7.88
C GLY A 204 -9.18 59.48 7.64
N SER A 205 -9.70 60.27 8.60
CA SER A 205 -10.69 61.40 8.56
C SER A 205 -11.78 61.24 9.62
N ASP A 206 -12.21 62.22 10.44
CA ASP A 206 -11.88 63.62 10.74
C ASP A 206 -12.61 63.94 12.09
N LEU A 207 -11.93 64.46 13.12
CA LEU A 207 -11.99 65.84 13.65
C LEU A 207 -13.27 66.32 14.41
N LEU A 208 -13.01 66.92 15.60
CA LEU A 208 -13.80 67.85 16.45
C LEU A 208 -14.78 67.19 17.48
N GLN A 209 -14.86 67.56 18.77
CA GLN A 209 -14.66 68.86 19.43
C GLN A 209 -14.53 68.73 20.98
N GLN A 210 -13.53 69.45 21.54
CA GLN A 210 -13.41 70.17 22.84
C GLN A 210 -14.73 70.46 23.62
N THR A 211 -14.88 70.66 24.94
CA THR A 211 -14.11 70.99 26.18
C THR A 211 -15.14 70.72 27.32
N VAL A 212 -14.88 70.41 28.60
CA VAL A 212 -14.07 71.03 29.68
C VAL A 212 -13.82 69.95 30.73
#